data_AF-A0A511D9F3-F1
#
_entry.id   AF-A0A511D9F3-F1
#
_cell.length_a   1.000
_cell.length_b   1.000
_cell.length_c   1.000
_cell.angle_alpha   90.00
_cell.angle_beta   90.00
_cell.angle_gamma   90.00
#
_symmetry.space_group_name_H-M   'P 1'
#
loop_
_entity.id
_entity.type
_entity.pdbx_description
1 polymer ?
#
loop_
_entity_poly.entity_id
_entity_poly.type
_entity_poly.pdbx_seq_one_letter_code
_entity_poly.pdbx_strand_id
1 'polypeptide(L)'
;MRVETTRTAAPVRLQHACAVYSSSADLVETAAPVVADAAGRGEAVVLSVRPETEALLREAAGTARVVALGAAAPARSSGQTTAARLARELRELTSQAGAVLAVSEHDSALDGIDGRYWTELDAAVNVALTDLPVSMFCFYPELPLHSEILEGAIANHPLLFEGGRLHVNADHRPPRDVLAGMPAAPPVLLGAPDLDMVFSAWQLHEVRAAVADLAAATAFDTARSEDVVLAVNEIATNAVEHGSGEARVALWIAGDGLVAEIHDTGEALTEPLPGLRAPHPADPRGRGVWIARQLCDVLHVWRDRSGTHVRMHAVP
;
A
#
# COMPACT_ATOMS: atom_id res chain seq x y z
N MET A 1 -7.48 43.66 -22.95
CA MET A 1 -7.95 42.91 -21.76
C MET A 1 -7.01 41.72 -21.59
N ARG A 2 -5.95 41.88 -20.79
CA ARG A 2 -5.00 40.79 -20.48
C ARG A 2 -5.61 40.01 -19.33
N VAL A 3 -6.01 38.77 -19.59
CA VAL A 3 -6.33 37.82 -18.54
C VAL A 3 -4.99 37.26 -18.09
N GLU A 4 -4.48 37.79 -16.98
CA GLU A 4 -3.42 37.13 -16.22
C GLU A 4 -4.00 35.83 -15.68
N THR A 5 -3.62 34.71 -16.29
CA THR A 5 -3.77 33.40 -15.68
C THR A 5 -2.85 33.36 -14.48
N THR A 6 -3.42 33.53 -13.30
CA THR A 6 -2.81 33.16 -12.02
C THR A 6 -2.26 31.75 -12.16
N ARG A 7 -0.93 31.61 -12.17
CA ARG A 7 -0.25 30.34 -11.91
C ARG A 7 -0.71 29.90 -10.53
N THR A 8 -1.69 29.02 -10.47
CA THR A 8 -1.91 28.16 -9.30
C THR A 8 -0.56 27.51 -9.02
N ALA A 9 0.00 27.75 -7.84
CA ALA A 9 1.19 27.02 -7.40
C ALA A 9 0.89 25.53 -7.60
N ALA A 10 1.79 24.82 -8.27
CA ALA A 10 1.64 23.37 -8.44
C ALA A 10 1.42 22.78 -7.03
N PRO A 11 0.37 21.97 -6.82
CA PRO A 11 0.18 21.35 -5.51
C PRO A 11 1.45 20.60 -5.16
N VAL A 12 1.97 20.84 -3.97
CA VAL A 12 3.10 20.08 -3.42
C VAL A 12 2.68 18.62 -3.51
N ARG A 13 3.41 17.83 -4.31
CA ARG A 13 3.22 16.37 -4.41
C ARG A 13 3.82 15.71 -3.17
N LEU A 14 3.60 14.40 -3.03
CA LEU A 14 4.17 13.61 -1.93
C LEU A 14 5.62 14.02 -1.59
N GLN A 15 5.84 14.44 -0.35
CA GLN A 15 7.17 14.55 0.24
C GLN A 15 7.35 13.37 1.19
N HIS A 16 8.14 12.38 0.80
CA HIS A 16 8.35 11.16 1.57
C HIS A 16 9.77 11.16 2.15
N ALA A 17 9.88 11.28 3.48
CA ALA A 17 11.13 11.48 4.19
C ALA A 17 11.39 10.36 5.19
N CYS A 18 12.63 9.86 5.22
CA CYS A 18 13.11 8.94 6.24
C CYS A 18 13.82 9.71 7.36
N ALA A 19 13.56 9.35 8.61
CA ALA A 19 14.30 9.79 9.78
C ALA A 19 14.78 8.58 10.58
N VAL A 20 15.96 8.68 11.17
CA VAL A 20 16.49 7.65 12.07
C VAL A 20 16.41 8.16 13.51
N TYR A 21 16.01 7.28 14.44
CA TYR A 21 15.91 7.63 15.86
C TYR A 21 16.64 6.60 16.74
N SER A 22 17.23 7.07 17.85
CA SER A 22 17.97 6.25 18.81
C SER A 22 17.10 5.76 19.99
N SER A 23 15.97 6.43 20.25
CA SER A 23 15.00 6.07 21.29
C SER A 23 13.62 6.67 21.01
N SER A 24 12.57 6.20 21.69
CA SER A 24 11.23 6.79 21.56
C SER A 24 11.20 8.27 21.97
N ALA A 25 12.05 8.69 22.91
CA ALA A 25 12.16 10.09 23.31
C ALA A 25 12.76 10.95 22.19
N ASP A 26 13.80 10.45 21.53
CA ASP A 26 14.46 11.09 20.38
C ASP A 26 13.50 11.22 19.17
N LEU A 27 12.71 10.18 18.90
CA LEU A 27 11.64 10.24 17.90
C LEU A 27 10.67 11.39 18.20
N VAL A 28 10.14 11.46 19.42
CA VAL A 28 9.18 12.51 19.81
C VAL A 28 9.81 13.90 19.76
N GLU A 29 11.05 14.06 20.24
CA GLU A 29 11.79 15.32 20.17
C GLU A 29 11.97 15.79 18.72
N THR A 30 12.22 14.85 17.80
CA THR A 30 12.40 15.13 16.38
C THR A 30 11.07 15.40 15.66
N ALA A 31 10.00 14.66 15.98
CA ALA A 31 8.72 14.73 15.29
C ALA A 31 7.80 15.85 15.82
N ALA A 32 7.81 16.15 17.12
CA ALA A 32 6.91 17.12 17.73
C ALA A 32 7.00 18.53 17.11
N PRO A 33 8.19 19.10 16.79
CA PRO A 33 8.27 20.39 16.10
C PRO A 33 7.63 20.37 14.72
N VAL A 34 7.77 19.27 13.97
CA VAL A 34 7.16 19.10 12.64
C VAL A 34 5.64 19.05 12.75
N VAL A 35 5.13 18.32 13.74
CA VAL A 35 3.69 18.24 14.05
C VAL A 35 3.12 19.59 14.46
N ALA A 36 3.80 20.32 15.34
CA ALA A 36 3.36 21.64 15.79
C ALA A 36 3.37 22.68 14.66
N ASP A 37 4.37 22.63 13.77
CA ASP A 37 4.48 23.51 12.61
C ASP A 37 3.38 23.22 11.57
N ALA A 38 3.09 21.95 11.28
CA ALA A 38 1.95 21.56 10.43
C ALA A 38 0.61 21.98 11.03
N ALA A 39 0.41 21.79 12.34
CA ALA A 39 -0.76 22.26 13.06
C ALA A 39 -0.91 23.80 12.98
N GLY A 40 0.21 24.54 13.10
CA GLY A 40 0.24 26.00 12.94
C GLY A 40 -0.15 26.49 11.54
N ARG A 41 0.09 25.66 10.51
CA ARG A 41 -0.38 25.90 9.13
C ARG A 41 -1.83 25.45 8.89
N GLY A 42 -2.47 24.82 9.87
CA GLY A 42 -3.83 24.28 9.76
C GLY A 42 -3.91 22.96 8.99
N GLU A 43 -2.79 22.26 8.81
CA GLU A 43 -2.75 20.94 8.18
C GLU A 43 -3.33 19.89 9.13
N ALA A 44 -4.04 18.89 8.59
CA ALA A 44 -4.42 17.72 9.39
C ALA A 44 -3.19 16.83 9.62
N VAL A 45 -3.15 16.18 10.78
CA VAL A 45 -2.05 15.30 11.18
C VAL A 45 -2.54 13.86 11.21
N VAL A 46 -1.83 12.97 10.52
CA VAL A 46 -2.08 11.54 10.49
C VAL A 46 -0.95 10.83 11.21
N LEU A 47 -1.29 9.99 12.19
CA LEU A 47 -0.31 9.28 13.00
C LEU A 47 -0.49 7.77 12.79
N SER A 48 0.54 7.11 12.29
CA SER A 48 0.70 5.65 12.22
C SER A 48 1.88 5.26 13.09
N VAL A 49 1.72 5.45 14.40
CA VAL A 49 2.79 5.34 15.39
C VAL A 49 2.33 4.49 16.58
N ARG A 50 3.26 4.11 17.47
CA ARG A 50 2.92 3.37 18.69
C ARG A 50 2.00 4.21 19.60
N PRO A 51 1.11 3.60 20.40
CA PRO A 51 0.17 4.33 21.26
C PRO A 51 0.82 5.36 22.19
N GLU A 52 2.01 5.06 22.73
CA GLU A 52 2.79 5.97 23.57
C GLU A 52 3.32 7.18 22.80
N THR A 53 3.82 6.98 21.58
CA THR A 53 4.26 8.05 20.68
C THR A 53 3.08 8.91 20.25
N GLU A 54 1.94 8.27 19.94
CA GLU A 54 0.70 8.93 19.51
C GLU A 54 0.19 9.91 20.57
N ALA A 55 0.19 9.51 21.84
CA ALA A 55 -0.24 10.36 22.94
C ALA A 55 0.60 11.65 23.03
N LEU A 56 1.92 11.53 22.91
CA LEU A 56 2.83 12.67 22.98
C LEU A 56 2.74 13.59 21.75
N LEU A 57 2.59 13.02 20.55
CA LEU A 57 2.43 13.82 19.32
C LEU A 57 1.06 14.51 19.26
N ARG A 58 0.01 13.96 19.89
CA ARG A 58 -1.27 14.67 20.05
C ARG A 58 -1.14 15.94 20.89
N GLU A 59 -0.32 15.92 21.93
CA GLU A 59 -0.06 17.12 22.73
C GLU A 59 0.61 18.20 21.88
N ALA A 60 1.59 17.82 21.05
CA ALA A 60 2.27 18.73 20.13
C ALA A 60 1.34 19.29 19.03
N ALA A 61 0.35 18.51 18.58
CA ALA A 61 -0.62 18.94 17.58
C ALA A 61 -1.63 19.97 18.09
N GLY A 62 -1.76 20.15 19.42
CA GLY A 62 -2.69 21.10 20.02
C GLY A 62 -4.13 20.85 19.60
N THR A 63 -4.76 21.83 18.94
CA THR A 63 -6.16 21.76 18.47
C THR A 63 -6.30 21.26 17.04
N ALA A 64 -5.22 20.85 16.37
CA ALA A 64 -5.29 20.37 15.00
C ALA A 64 -6.10 19.07 14.90
N ARG A 65 -6.65 18.81 13.72
CA ARG A 65 -7.34 17.53 13.44
C ARG A 65 -6.29 16.42 13.37
N VAL A 66 -6.28 15.55 14.38
CA VAL A 66 -5.42 14.36 14.42
C VAL A 66 -6.23 13.12 14.08
N VAL A 67 -5.76 12.33 13.12
CA VAL A 67 -6.32 11.02 12.76
C VAL A 67 -5.27 9.96 13.06
N ALA A 68 -5.60 9.01 13.94
CA ALA A 68 -4.74 7.87 14.20
C ALA A 68 -5.12 6.71 13.27
N LEU A 69 -4.13 6.13 12.61
CA LEU A 69 -4.27 4.91 11.83
C LEU A 69 -3.91 3.75 12.74
N GLY A 70 -4.87 2.84 12.95
CA GLY A 70 -4.61 1.64 13.75
C GLY A 70 -3.50 0.79 13.14
N ALA A 71 -2.74 0.10 13.99
CA ALA A 71 -1.72 -0.86 13.55
C ALA A 71 -2.34 -1.85 12.55
N ALA A 72 -1.65 -2.08 11.43
CA ALA A 72 -2.08 -3.08 10.45
C ALA A 72 -2.18 -4.44 11.14
N ALA A 73 -3.33 -5.10 11.07
CA ALA A 73 -3.53 -6.41 11.68
C ALA A 73 -2.48 -7.41 11.13
N PRO A 74 -1.70 -8.09 11.99
CA PRO A 74 -0.57 -8.92 11.56
C PRO A 74 -0.98 -10.20 10.82
N ALA A 75 -2.25 -10.61 10.86
CA ALA A 75 -2.71 -11.76 10.10
C ALA A 75 -2.86 -11.37 8.62
N ARG A 76 -1.90 -11.79 7.79
CA ARG A 76 -1.89 -11.65 6.32
C ARG A 76 -1.65 -10.22 5.83
N SER A 77 -0.77 -9.49 6.51
CA SER A 77 -0.37 -8.14 6.12
C SER A 77 0.46 -8.15 4.82
N SER A 78 0.11 -7.23 3.93
CA SER A 78 0.84 -6.93 2.69
C SER A 78 1.14 -5.44 2.74
N GLY A 79 2.40 -5.05 2.54
CA GLY A 79 2.78 -3.63 2.53
C GLY A 79 2.02 -2.86 1.46
N GLN A 80 1.73 -3.53 0.33
CA GLN A 80 0.88 -2.98 -0.74
C GLN A 80 -0.55 -2.71 -0.28
N THR A 81 -1.13 -3.61 0.51
CA THR A 81 -2.48 -3.45 1.05
C THR A 81 -2.51 -2.30 2.05
N THR A 82 -1.52 -2.21 2.94
CA THR A 82 -1.39 -1.11 3.89
C THR A 82 -1.28 0.23 3.17
N ALA A 83 -0.41 0.33 2.15
CA ALA A 83 -0.29 1.53 1.32
C ALA A 83 -1.60 1.90 0.59
N ALA A 84 -2.34 0.91 0.06
CA ALA A 84 -3.62 1.16 -0.60
C ALA A 84 -4.68 1.72 0.37
N ARG A 85 -4.75 1.18 1.60
CA ARG A 85 -5.65 1.68 2.65
C ARG A 85 -5.26 3.10 3.07
N LEU A 86 -3.99 3.33 3.34
CA LEU A 86 -3.43 4.65 3.64
C LEU A 86 -3.78 5.66 2.55
N ALA A 87 -3.62 5.29 1.28
CA ALA A 87 -3.93 6.15 0.15
C ALA A 87 -5.41 6.49 0.02
N ARG A 88 -6.31 5.56 0.37
CA ARG A 88 -7.75 5.83 0.41
C ARG A 88 -8.08 6.86 1.48
N GLU A 89 -7.57 6.66 2.70
CA GLU A 89 -7.84 7.56 3.82
C GLU A 89 -7.22 8.95 3.63
N LEU A 90 -5.98 9.02 3.16
CA LEU A 90 -5.32 10.30 2.86
C LEU A 90 -5.97 11.03 1.70
N ARG A 91 -6.52 10.33 0.69
CA ARG A 91 -7.25 10.99 -0.40
C ARG A 91 -8.53 11.64 0.08
N GLU A 92 -9.29 10.95 0.94
CA GLU A 92 -10.47 11.53 1.57
C GLU A 92 -10.09 12.75 2.43
N LEU A 93 -9.07 12.60 3.28
CA LEU A 93 -8.66 13.67 4.19
C LEU A 93 -8.11 14.89 3.44
N THR A 94 -7.26 14.68 2.43
CA THR A 94 -6.70 15.78 1.63
C THR A 94 -7.78 16.50 0.82
N SER A 95 -8.85 15.81 0.39
CA SER A 95 -9.99 16.46 -0.27
C SER A 95 -10.78 17.39 0.66
N GLN A 96 -10.79 17.11 1.97
CA GLN A 96 -11.52 17.87 2.99
C GLN A 96 -10.68 18.97 3.65
N ALA A 97 -9.40 18.69 3.92
CA ALA A 97 -8.52 19.51 4.75
C ALA A 97 -7.35 20.13 3.98
N GLY A 98 -7.15 19.78 2.71
CA GLY A 98 -6.00 20.25 1.92
C GLY A 98 -4.75 19.44 2.19
N ALA A 99 -3.63 20.10 2.52
CA ALA A 99 -2.37 19.42 2.80
C ALA A 99 -2.42 18.64 4.13
N VAL A 100 -1.75 17.50 4.17
CA VAL A 100 -1.72 16.59 5.33
C VAL A 100 -0.28 16.27 5.71
N LEU A 101 0.03 16.32 6.99
CA LEU A 101 1.24 15.73 7.57
C LEU A 101 0.94 14.29 8.00
N ALA A 102 1.74 13.34 7.57
CA ALA A 102 1.70 11.95 8.04
C ALA A 102 2.99 11.61 8.77
N VAL A 103 2.89 11.00 9.95
CA VAL A 103 4.02 10.47 10.72
C VAL A 103 3.84 8.96 10.84
N SER A 104 4.82 8.21 10.39
CA SER A 104 4.86 6.75 10.48
C SER A 104 6.04 6.33 11.36
N GLU A 105 5.81 5.38 12.26
CA GLU A 105 6.85 4.78 13.09
C GLU A 105 7.03 3.31 12.67
N HIS A 106 8.28 2.89 12.55
CA HIS A 106 8.64 1.48 12.36
C HIS A 106 8.10 0.61 13.50
N ASP A 107 7.57 -0.55 13.12
CA ASP A 107 7.07 -1.59 14.02
C ASP A 107 7.77 -2.91 13.72
N SER A 108 8.58 -3.37 14.67
CA SER A 108 9.32 -4.64 14.56
C SER A 108 8.42 -5.87 14.44
N ALA A 109 7.15 -5.78 14.85
CA ALA A 109 6.18 -6.87 14.66
C ALA A 109 5.91 -7.16 13.17
N LEU A 110 6.23 -6.22 12.29
CA LEU A 110 6.02 -6.31 10.85
C LEU A 110 7.31 -6.63 10.07
N ASP A 111 8.46 -6.76 10.72
CA ASP A 111 9.75 -7.01 10.04
C ASP A 111 9.72 -8.30 9.20
N GLY A 112 8.97 -9.30 9.63
CA GLY A 112 9.02 -10.63 9.01
C GLY A 112 10.40 -11.26 9.19
N ILE A 113 10.83 -12.10 8.23
CA ILE A 113 12.10 -12.82 8.33
C ILE A 113 13.30 -11.94 7.94
N ASP A 114 13.11 -11.02 6.99
CA ASP A 114 14.19 -10.27 6.35
C ASP A 114 13.86 -8.79 6.10
N GLY A 115 12.81 -8.25 6.73
CA GLY A 115 12.48 -6.83 6.64
C GLY A 115 11.72 -6.42 5.37
N ARG A 116 11.46 -7.34 4.43
CA ARG A 116 10.87 -7.02 3.11
C ARG A 116 9.52 -6.33 3.18
N TYR A 117 8.76 -6.53 4.26
CA TYR A 117 7.49 -5.84 4.46
C TYR A 117 7.65 -4.32 4.39
N TRP A 118 8.63 -3.76 5.09
CA TRP A 118 8.88 -2.31 5.14
C TRP A 118 9.37 -1.78 3.80
N THR A 119 10.28 -2.51 3.15
CA THR A 119 10.74 -2.16 1.79
C THR A 119 9.56 -2.11 0.82
N GLU A 120 8.69 -3.12 0.86
CA GLU A 120 7.50 -3.18 0.00
C GLU A 120 6.53 -2.04 0.33
N LEU A 121 6.27 -1.79 1.62
CA LEU A 121 5.37 -0.75 2.08
C LEU A 121 5.83 0.62 1.58
N ASP A 122 7.10 0.98 1.78
CA ASP A 122 7.64 2.27 1.36
C ASP A 122 7.60 2.44 -0.16
N ALA A 123 7.94 1.38 -0.91
CA ALA A 123 7.82 1.37 -2.36
C ALA A 123 6.36 1.57 -2.81
N ALA A 124 5.41 0.93 -2.12
CA ALA A 124 3.99 1.04 -2.37
C ALA A 124 3.44 2.43 -2.01
N VAL A 125 3.91 3.05 -0.91
CA VAL A 125 3.58 4.42 -0.51
C VAL A 125 3.99 5.43 -1.58
N ASN A 126 5.21 5.31 -2.10
CA ASN A 126 5.71 6.16 -3.18
C ASN A 126 4.82 6.13 -4.44
N VAL A 127 4.22 4.97 -4.74
CA VAL A 127 3.28 4.82 -5.86
C VAL A 127 1.89 5.34 -5.50
N ALA A 128 1.35 4.90 -4.36
CA ALA A 128 -0.04 5.12 -3.98
C ALA A 128 -0.36 6.59 -3.64
N LEU A 129 0.62 7.30 -3.09
CA LEU A 129 0.46 8.69 -2.63
C LEU A 129 1.05 9.73 -3.59
N THR A 130 1.63 9.33 -4.73
CA THR A 130 2.45 10.20 -5.60
C THR A 130 1.82 11.55 -5.98
N ASP A 131 0.50 11.59 -6.14
CA ASP A 131 -0.25 12.80 -6.54
C ASP A 131 -0.95 13.51 -5.37
N LEU A 132 -0.82 13.01 -4.14
CA LEU A 132 -1.48 13.58 -2.97
C LEU A 132 -0.60 14.66 -2.31
N PRO A 133 -1.21 15.73 -1.76
CA PRO A 133 -0.49 16.77 -1.02
C PRO A 133 -0.17 16.31 0.41
N VAL A 134 0.73 15.33 0.50
CA VAL A 134 1.11 14.67 1.76
C VAL A 134 2.58 14.88 2.03
N SER A 135 2.90 15.34 3.23
CA SER A 135 4.25 15.31 3.79
C SER A 135 4.33 14.14 4.76
N MET A 136 5.04 13.07 4.39
CA MET A 136 5.15 11.84 5.16
C MET A 136 6.55 11.69 5.74
N PHE A 137 6.64 11.54 7.05
CA PHE A 137 7.88 11.30 7.80
C PHE A 137 7.84 9.89 8.39
N CYS A 138 8.70 9.01 7.91
CA CYS A 138 8.84 7.63 8.35
C CYS A 138 10.07 7.50 9.27
N PHE A 139 9.84 7.07 10.50
CA PHE A 139 10.85 6.96 11.54
C PHE A 139 11.29 5.50 11.72
N TYR A 140 12.58 5.24 11.52
CA TYR A 140 13.21 3.94 11.70
C TYR A 140 14.21 3.96 12.87
N PRO A 141 14.30 2.92 13.71
CA PRO A 141 15.27 2.88 14.80
C PRO A 141 16.70 2.69 14.25
N GLU A 142 17.69 3.31 14.88
CA GLU A 142 19.10 3.16 14.55
C GLU A 142 19.56 1.71 14.77
N LEU A 143 19.33 1.18 15.98
CA LEU A 143 19.62 -0.20 16.38
C LEU A 143 18.72 -0.63 17.56
N PRO A 144 18.46 -1.94 17.74
CA PRO A 144 18.78 -3.05 16.85
C PRO A 144 17.75 -3.16 15.71
N LEU A 145 18.23 -3.14 14.47
CA LEU A 145 17.45 -3.36 13.25
C LEU A 145 18.27 -4.22 12.29
N HIS A 146 17.62 -5.07 11.50
CA HIS A 146 18.28 -5.67 10.34
C HIS A 146 18.75 -4.57 9.39
N SER A 147 20.03 -4.59 9.00
CA SER A 147 20.63 -3.61 8.07
C SER A 147 19.80 -3.44 6.80
N GLU A 148 19.21 -4.52 6.31
CA GLU A 148 18.38 -4.61 5.13
C GLU A 148 17.11 -3.74 5.23
N ILE A 149 16.55 -3.54 6.42
CA ILE A 149 15.39 -2.66 6.62
C ILE A 149 15.81 -1.20 6.45
N LEU A 150 16.91 -0.77 7.08
CA LEU A 150 17.39 0.60 6.95
C LEU A 150 17.89 0.90 5.53
N GLU A 151 18.57 -0.05 4.89
CA GLU A 151 18.96 0.05 3.47
C GLU A 151 17.74 0.17 2.56
N GLY A 152 16.68 -0.61 2.83
CA GLY A 152 15.41 -0.53 2.12
C GLY A 152 14.70 0.80 2.33
N ALA A 153 14.68 1.31 3.57
CA ALA A 153 14.12 2.61 3.91
C ALA A 153 14.89 3.73 3.18
N ILE A 154 16.21 3.80 3.32
CA ILE A 154 17.03 4.81 2.64
C ILE A 154 16.82 4.72 1.11
N ALA A 155 16.81 3.52 0.52
CA ALA A 155 16.62 3.40 -0.92
C ALA A 155 15.24 3.87 -1.39
N ASN A 156 14.19 3.74 -0.57
CA ASN A 156 12.84 4.16 -0.95
C ASN A 156 12.54 5.64 -0.73
N HIS A 157 13.21 6.34 0.19
CA HIS A 157 12.82 7.70 0.55
C HIS A 157 13.58 8.76 -0.26
N PRO A 158 12.90 9.59 -1.08
CA PRO A 158 13.54 10.69 -1.81
C PRO A 158 14.18 11.76 -0.91
N LEU A 159 13.75 11.83 0.36
CA LEU A 159 14.22 12.80 1.34
C LEU A 159 14.72 12.10 2.60
N LEU A 160 15.73 12.69 3.23
CA LEU A 160 16.16 12.37 4.59
C LEU A 160 15.80 13.54 5.51
N PHE A 161 15.41 13.25 6.74
CA PHE A 161 15.13 14.25 7.77
C PHE A 161 16.13 14.10 8.92
N GLU A 162 17.06 15.06 9.01
CA GLU A 162 18.18 15.03 9.95
C GLU A 162 18.40 16.43 10.51
N GLY A 163 18.67 16.54 11.82
CA GLY A 163 18.92 17.84 12.46
C GLY A 163 17.78 18.85 12.28
N GLY A 164 16.53 18.38 12.21
CA GLY A 164 15.34 19.21 12.01
C GLY A 164 15.18 19.76 10.59
N ARG A 165 15.87 19.20 9.58
CA ARG A 165 15.85 19.69 8.20
C ARG A 165 15.69 18.56 7.20
N LEU A 166 15.01 18.85 6.09
CA LEU A 166 14.89 17.95 4.94
C LEU A 166 16.09 18.09 4.00
N HIS A 167 16.61 16.95 3.57
CA HIS A 167 17.73 16.82 2.64
C HIS A 167 17.31 15.91 1.48
N VAL A 168 17.78 16.20 0.26
CA VAL A 168 17.61 15.29 -0.87
C VAL A 168 18.49 14.06 -0.65
N ASN A 169 17.90 12.89 -0.76
CA ASN A 169 18.60 11.62 -0.63
C ASN A 169 19.25 11.22 -1.96
N ALA A 170 20.58 11.11 -2.00
CA ALA A 170 21.30 10.68 -3.20
C ALA A 170 21.18 9.18 -3.49
N ASP A 171 20.86 8.38 -2.46
CA ASP A 171 20.76 6.92 -2.54
C ASP A 171 19.32 6.44 -2.87
N HIS A 172 18.39 7.38 -3.01
CA HIS A 172 17.02 7.09 -3.41
C HIS A 172 16.97 6.44 -4.80
N ARG A 173 16.19 5.37 -4.90
CA ARG A 173 15.88 4.64 -6.13
C ARG A 173 14.37 4.58 -6.32
N PRO A 174 13.87 4.65 -7.58
CA PRO A 174 12.45 4.54 -7.82
C PRO A 174 11.91 3.15 -7.41
N PRO A 175 10.61 3.02 -7.07
CA PRO A 175 10.03 1.77 -6.57
C PRO A 175 10.33 0.51 -7.41
N ARG A 176 10.39 0.65 -8.75
CA ARG A 176 10.79 -0.45 -9.65
C ARG A 176 12.16 -1.00 -9.30
N ASP A 177 13.15 -0.13 -9.12
CA ASP A 177 14.55 -0.52 -8.97
C ASP A 177 14.81 -1.07 -7.57
N VAL A 178 14.10 -0.54 -6.57
CA VAL A 178 14.10 -1.09 -5.22
C VAL A 178 13.52 -2.51 -5.24
N LEU A 179 12.34 -2.71 -5.83
CA LEU A 179 11.68 -4.02 -5.90
C LEU A 179 12.38 -5.01 -6.83
N ALA A 180 13.21 -4.55 -7.78
CA ALA A 180 14.07 -5.43 -8.56
C ALA A 180 15.21 -6.01 -7.71
N GLY A 181 15.77 -5.24 -6.76
CA GLY A 181 16.81 -5.71 -5.83
C GLY A 181 16.26 -6.47 -4.63
N MET A 182 15.10 -6.06 -4.13
CA MET A 182 14.40 -6.70 -3.02
C MET A 182 12.92 -6.93 -3.38
N PRO A 183 12.62 -8.00 -4.14
CA PRO A 183 11.25 -8.31 -4.55
C PRO A 183 10.33 -8.57 -3.35
N ALA A 184 9.04 -8.32 -3.57
CA ALA A 184 7.97 -8.72 -2.66
C ALA A 184 8.08 -10.21 -2.32
N ALA A 185 8.00 -10.53 -1.03
CA ALA A 185 8.10 -11.91 -0.56
C ALA A 185 6.84 -12.69 -0.95
N PRO A 186 6.94 -13.93 -1.46
CA PRO A 186 5.76 -14.75 -1.68
C PRO A 186 5.05 -14.98 -0.33
N PRO A 187 3.71 -14.83 -0.29
CA PRO A 187 2.94 -15.07 0.92
C PRO A 187 2.96 -16.55 1.33
N VAL A 188 2.60 -16.83 2.60
CA VAL A 188 2.62 -18.18 3.19
C VAL A 188 1.85 -19.21 2.34
N LEU A 189 2.37 -20.43 2.24
CA LEU A 189 1.69 -21.52 1.53
C LEU A 189 0.44 -21.99 2.29
N LEU A 190 -0.69 -22.12 1.60
CA LEU A 190 -1.98 -22.48 2.18
C LEU A 190 -2.32 -23.97 2.09
N GLY A 191 -1.49 -24.77 1.42
CA GLY A 191 -1.78 -26.18 1.10
C GLY A 191 -2.56 -26.33 -0.20
N ALA A 192 -3.18 -27.49 -0.40
CA ALA A 192 -3.95 -27.78 -1.62
C ALA A 192 -5.20 -26.88 -1.70
N PRO A 193 -5.49 -26.29 -2.88
CA PRO A 193 -6.71 -25.50 -3.08
C PRO A 193 -7.96 -26.36 -3.10
N ASP A 194 -9.09 -25.76 -2.73
CA ASP A 194 -10.42 -26.36 -2.87
C ASP A 194 -10.85 -26.42 -4.35
N LEU A 195 -10.37 -25.46 -5.15
CA LEU A 195 -10.55 -25.43 -6.59
C LEU A 195 -9.30 -24.89 -7.28
N ASP A 196 -8.93 -25.53 -8.39
CA ASP A 196 -7.77 -25.18 -9.19
C ASP A 196 -8.09 -25.39 -10.67
N MET A 197 -7.98 -24.34 -11.47
CA MET A 197 -8.24 -24.42 -12.90
C MET A 197 -7.35 -23.49 -13.73
N VAL A 198 -7.07 -23.92 -14.95
CA VAL A 198 -6.49 -23.07 -16.00
C VAL A 198 -7.63 -22.49 -16.84
N PHE A 199 -7.52 -21.22 -17.19
CA PHE A 199 -8.53 -20.51 -17.96
C PHE A 199 -7.90 -19.57 -18.99
N SER A 200 -8.65 -19.32 -20.07
CA SER A 200 -8.40 -18.27 -21.05
C SER A 200 -9.49 -17.19 -20.98
N ALA A 201 -9.39 -16.15 -21.81
CA ALA A 201 -10.41 -15.11 -21.92
C ALA A 201 -11.83 -15.66 -22.18
N TRP A 202 -11.96 -16.80 -22.87
CA TRP A 202 -13.26 -17.43 -23.15
C TRP A 202 -13.92 -18.06 -21.92
N GLN A 203 -13.12 -18.37 -20.90
CA GLN A 203 -13.53 -19.10 -19.69
C GLN A 203 -13.63 -18.20 -18.46
N LEU A 204 -13.52 -16.88 -18.60
CA LEU A 204 -13.71 -15.93 -17.48
C LEU A 204 -15.08 -16.09 -16.80
N HIS A 205 -16.09 -16.52 -17.54
CA HIS A 205 -17.41 -16.81 -16.97
C HIS A 205 -17.41 -18.04 -16.04
N GLU A 206 -16.58 -19.04 -16.31
CA GLU A 206 -16.39 -20.22 -15.46
C GLU A 206 -15.66 -19.83 -14.16
N VAL A 207 -14.65 -18.95 -14.25
CA VAL A 207 -13.96 -18.39 -13.08
C VAL A 207 -14.96 -17.66 -12.17
N ARG A 208 -15.85 -16.82 -12.72
CA ARG A 208 -16.88 -16.13 -11.93
C ARG A 208 -17.82 -17.10 -11.23
N ALA A 209 -18.28 -18.14 -11.93
CA ALA A 209 -19.16 -19.15 -11.36
C ALA A 209 -18.47 -19.90 -10.20
N ALA A 210 -17.22 -20.34 -10.41
CA ALA A 210 -16.42 -21.03 -9.40
C ALA A 210 -16.23 -20.17 -8.13
N VAL A 211 -15.92 -18.89 -8.28
CA VAL A 211 -15.78 -17.98 -7.13
C VAL A 211 -17.11 -17.79 -6.41
N ALA A 212 -18.21 -17.62 -7.14
CA ALA A 212 -19.55 -17.47 -6.54
C ALA A 212 -19.98 -18.72 -5.77
N ASP A 213 -19.73 -19.91 -6.32
CA ASP A 213 -20.06 -21.19 -5.70
C ASP A 213 -19.29 -21.39 -4.38
N LEU A 214 -17.99 -21.06 -4.35
CA LEU A 214 -17.19 -21.14 -3.13
C LEU A 214 -17.55 -20.03 -2.12
N ALA A 215 -17.85 -18.82 -2.60
CA ALA A 215 -18.29 -17.72 -1.75
C ALA A 215 -19.58 -18.08 -0.99
N ALA A 216 -20.49 -18.84 -1.60
CA ALA A 216 -21.72 -19.32 -0.97
C ALA A 216 -21.47 -20.30 0.21
N ALA A 217 -20.27 -20.88 0.31
CA ALA A 217 -19.87 -21.72 1.44
C ALA A 217 -19.17 -20.94 2.58
N THR A 218 -19.06 -19.61 2.45
CA THR A 218 -18.49 -18.72 3.47
C THR A 218 -19.60 -17.97 4.24
N ALA A 219 -19.20 -17.11 5.19
CA ALA A 219 -20.13 -16.24 5.91
C ALA A 219 -20.44 -14.91 5.19
N PHE A 220 -20.08 -14.78 3.92
CA PHE A 220 -20.36 -13.56 3.14
C PHE A 220 -21.87 -13.35 2.96
N ASP A 221 -22.28 -12.08 3.05
CA ASP A 221 -23.60 -11.69 2.54
C ASP A 221 -23.59 -11.57 1.01
N THR A 222 -24.74 -11.25 0.42
CA THR A 222 -24.89 -11.12 -1.03
C THR A 222 -23.97 -10.05 -1.62
N ALA A 223 -23.92 -8.87 -0.99
CA ALA A 223 -23.12 -7.76 -1.50
C ALA A 223 -21.63 -8.09 -1.44
N ARG A 224 -21.18 -8.70 -0.33
CA ARG A 224 -19.80 -9.13 -0.16
C ARG A 224 -19.42 -10.21 -1.16
N SER A 225 -20.30 -11.15 -1.44
CA SER A 225 -20.09 -12.18 -2.47
C SER A 225 -19.93 -11.56 -3.86
N GLU A 226 -20.75 -10.58 -4.22
CA GLU A 226 -20.66 -9.85 -5.49
C GLU A 226 -19.34 -9.08 -5.61
N ASP A 227 -18.90 -8.40 -4.55
CA ASP A 227 -17.63 -7.68 -4.48
C ASP A 227 -16.43 -8.62 -4.72
N VAL A 228 -16.45 -9.80 -4.08
CA VAL A 228 -15.38 -10.79 -4.22
C VAL A 228 -15.34 -11.36 -5.63
N VAL A 229 -16.49 -11.74 -6.20
CA VAL A 229 -16.58 -12.21 -7.59
C VAL A 229 -16.06 -11.16 -8.57
N LEU A 230 -16.43 -9.89 -8.36
CA LEU A 230 -15.96 -8.78 -9.19
C LEU A 230 -14.43 -8.62 -9.08
N ALA A 231 -13.89 -8.56 -7.86
CA ALA A 231 -12.46 -8.40 -7.65
C ALA A 231 -11.63 -9.52 -8.30
N VAL A 232 -12.04 -10.78 -8.12
CA VAL A 232 -11.36 -11.92 -8.75
C VAL A 232 -11.47 -11.87 -10.26
N ASN A 233 -12.64 -11.50 -10.79
CA ASN A 233 -12.84 -11.36 -12.24
C ASN A 233 -11.95 -10.26 -12.86
N GLU A 234 -11.79 -9.12 -12.18
CA GLU A 234 -10.90 -8.05 -12.66
C GLU A 234 -9.44 -8.52 -12.75
N ILE A 235 -8.95 -9.24 -11.72
CA ILE A 235 -7.58 -9.78 -11.76
C ILE A 235 -7.45 -10.89 -12.80
N ALA A 236 -8.44 -11.77 -12.92
CA ALA A 236 -8.45 -12.85 -13.90
C ALA A 236 -8.43 -12.30 -15.33
N THR A 237 -9.22 -11.26 -15.59
CA THR A 237 -9.26 -10.55 -16.87
C THR A 237 -7.90 -9.91 -17.18
N ASN A 238 -7.30 -9.21 -16.21
CA ASN A 238 -5.96 -8.63 -16.40
C ASN A 238 -4.90 -9.70 -16.72
N ALA A 239 -4.94 -10.85 -16.05
CA ALA A 239 -3.99 -11.93 -16.28
C ALA A 239 -4.05 -12.50 -17.71
N VAL A 240 -5.25 -12.62 -18.29
CA VAL A 240 -5.41 -13.14 -19.66
C VAL A 240 -5.27 -12.06 -20.74
N GLU A 241 -5.70 -10.82 -20.49
CA GLU A 241 -5.60 -9.74 -21.47
C GLU A 241 -4.21 -9.11 -21.55
N HIS A 242 -3.50 -9.05 -20.43
CA HIS A 242 -2.19 -8.39 -20.33
C HIS A 242 -1.03 -9.34 -20.01
N GLY A 243 -1.32 -10.57 -19.57
CA GLY A 243 -0.32 -11.61 -19.30
C GLY A 243 -0.12 -12.56 -20.48
N SER A 244 -0.12 -13.87 -20.21
CA SER A 244 0.20 -14.91 -21.19
C SER A 244 -0.97 -15.37 -22.09
N GLY A 245 -2.17 -14.80 -21.97
CA GLY A 245 -3.38 -15.25 -22.69
C GLY A 245 -4.10 -16.44 -22.04
N GLU A 246 -3.38 -17.22 -21.25
CA GLU A 246 -3.88 -18.22 -20.31
C GLU A 246 -3.33 -17.91 -18.91
N ALA A 247 -4.13 -18.20 -17.89
CA ALA A 247 -3.78 -18.05 -16.49
C ALA A 247 -4.36 -19.19 -15.66
N ARG A 248 -3.85 -19.35 -14.44
CA ARG A 248 -4.34 -20.31 -13.45
C ARG A 248 -5.02 -19.56 -12.32
N VAL A 249 -6.16 -20.05 -11.85
CA VAL A 249 -6.80 -19.61 -10.61
C VAL A 249 -6.86 -20.76 -9.62
N ALA A 250 -6.44 -20.49 -8.39
CA ALA A 250 -6.57 -21.39 -7.26
C ALA A 250 -7.38 -20.68 -6.16
N LEU A 251 -8.36 -21.39 -5.59
CA LEU A 251 -9.27 -20.87 -4.58
C LEU A 251 -9.20 -21.72 -3.31
N TRP A 252 -9.24 -21.06 -2.15
CA TRP A 252 -9.31 -21.69 -0.84
C TRP A 252 -10.40 -21.03 -0.01
N ILE A 253 -11.22 -21.83 0.65
CA ILE A 253 -12.03 -21.40 1.79
C ILE A 253 -11.09 -21.38 3.00
N ALA A 254 -10.71 -20.18 3.42
CA ALA A 254 -9.97 -19.98 4.65
C ALA A 254 -10.93 -19.92 5.85
N GLY A 255 -10.44 -20.20 7.07
CA GLY A 255 -11.28 -20.18 8.27
C GLY A 255 -11.96 -18.83 8.56
N ASP A 256 -11.47 -17.74 7.94
CA ASP A 256 -11.91 -16.36 8.06
C ASP A 256 -12.46 -15.77 6.75
N GLY A 257 -12.58 -16.54 5.66
CA GLY A 257 -13.07 -16.01 4.39
C GLY A 257 -12.64 -16.79 3.14
N LEU A 258 -12.40 -16.10 2.03
CA LEU A 258 -12.00 -16.68 0.75
C LEU A 258 -10.64 -16.13 0.32
N VAL A 259 -9.73 -17.01 -0.08
CA VAL A 259 -8.47 -16.66 -0.75
C VAL A 259 -8.56 -17.06 -2.22
N ALA A 260 -8.19 -16.15 -3.11
CA ALA A 260 -8.02 -16.41 -4.53
C ALA A 260 -6.60 -16.06 -4.94
N GLU A 261 -5.89 -16.99 -5.59
CA GLU A 261 -4.59 -16.75 -6.21
C GLU A 261 -4.71 -16.92 -7.72
N ILE A 262 -4.26 -15.91 -8.45
CA ILE A 262 -4.18 -15.94 -9.90
C ILE A 262 -2.72 -15.88 -10.30
N HIS A 263 -2.31 -16.82 -11.14
CA HIS A 263 -0.95 -16.94 -11.65
C HIS A 263 -0.95 -16.90 -13.18
N ASP A 264 -0.14 -16.03 -13.76
CA ASP A 264 0.12 -15.99 -15.20
C ASP A 264 1.63 -16.06 -15.48
N THR A 265 1.96 -16.53 -16.69
CA THR A 265 3.36 -16.75 -17.12
C THR A 265 3.86 -15.65 -18.06
N GLY A 266 3.14 -14.52 -18.12
CA GLY A 266 3.43 -13.41 -19.01
C GLY A 266 4.74 -12.68 -18.69
N GLU A 267 5.06 -11.71 -19.54
CA GLU A 267 6.22 -10.84 -19.36
C GLU A 267 6.15 -10.04 -18.05
N ALA A 268 7.26 -9.40 -17.68
CA ALA A 268 7.32 -8.59 -16.48
C ALA A 268 6.30 -7.44 -16.53
N LEU A 269 5.67 -7.15 -15.40
CA LEU A 269 4.71 -6.06 -15.29
C LEU A 269 5.34 -4.72 -15.72
N THR A 270 4.59 -3.98 -16.53
CA THR A 270 4.96 -2.63 -16.93
C THR A 270 4.93 -1.66 -15.75
N GLU A 271 4.14 -1.93 -14.71
CA GLU A 271 4.13 -1.20 -13.44
C GLU A 271 4.42 -2.18 -12.29
N PRO A 272 5.38 -1.90 -11.39
CA PRO A 272 5.81 -2.88 -10.38
C PRO A 272 4.72 -3.20 -9.35
N LEU A 273 3.80 -2.26 -9.10
CA LEU A 273 2.73 -2.38 -8.11
C LEU A 273 1.41 -1.87 -8.70
N PRO A 274 0.77 -2.65 -9.60
CA PRO A 274 -0.38 -2.19 -10.37
C PRO A 274 -1.57 -1.88 -9.47
N GLY A 275 -2.36 -0.87 -9.86
CA GLY A 275 -3.59 -0.48 -9.19
C GLY A 275 -3.43 0.26 -7.86
N LEU A 276 -2.20 0.57 -7.40
CA LEU A 276 -2.01 1.40 -6.20
C LEU A 276 -2.32 2.87 -6.43
N ARG A 277 -2.05 3.37 -7.64
CA ARG A 277 -2.43 4.72 -8.04
C ARG A 277 -3.90 4.73 -8.46
N ALA A 278 -4.66 5.71 -7.97
CA ALA A 278 -6.03 5.88 -8.40
C ALA A 278 -6.08 6.27 -9.90
N PRO A 279 -6.90 5.59 -10.72
CA PRO A 279 -7.03 5.92 -12.13
C PRO A 279 -7.65 7.31 -12.29
N HIS A 280 -7.23 8.06 -13.30
CA HIS A 280 -7.81 9.37 -13.56
C HIS A 280 -9.25 9.18 -14.12
N PRO A 281 -10.24 10.01 -13.75
CA PRO A 281 -11.62 9.84 -14.21
C PRO A 281 -11.79 9.82 -15.73
N ALA A 282 -10.89 10.47 -16.47
CA ALA A 282 -10.88 10.50 -17.93
C ALA A 282 -10.23 9.26 -18.58
N ASP A 283 -9.60 8.37 -17.82
CA ASP A 283 -8.94 7.19 -18.38
C ASP A 283 -9.99 6.16 -18.82
N PRO A 284 -9.96 5.71 -20.09
CA PRO A 284 -10.98 4.84 -20.65
C PRO A 284 -10.85 3.37 -20.19
N ARG A 285 -9.70 2.96 -19.66
CA ARG A 285 -9.36 1.60 -19.23
C ARG A 285 -8.38 1.63 -18.05
N GLY A 286 -8.05 0.48 -17.47
CA GLY A 286 -7.00 0.35 -16.44
C GLY A 286 -7.49 0.48 -14.99
N ARG A 287 -8.79 0.29 -14.75
CA ARG A 287 -9.39 0.41 -13.40
C ARG A 287 -9.44 -0.91 -12.63
N GLY A 288 -9.35 -2.04 -13.32
CA GLY A 288 -9.64 -3.35 -12.74
C GLY A 288 -8.83 -3.69 -11.50
N VAL A 289 -7.49 -3.59 -11.58
CA VAL A 289 -6.62 -3.86 -10.41
C VAL A 289 -6.88 -2.87 -9.27
N TRP A 290 -7.14 -1.60 -9.60
CA TRP A 290 -7.48 -0.60 -8.57
C TRP A 290 -8.80 -0.92 -7.88
N ILE A 291 -9.84 -1.33 -8.63
CA ILE A 291 -11.13 -1.77 -8.10
C ILE A 291 -10.93 -2.98 -7.20
N ALA A 292 -10.20 -4.01 -7.65
CA ALA A 292 -9.92 -5.20 -6.86
C ALA A 292 -9.23 -4.86 -5.53
N ARG A 293 -8.29 -3.89 -5.51
CA ARG A 293 -7.66 -3.39 -4.28
C ARG A 293 -8.63 -2.65 -3.34
N GLN A 294 -9.74 -2.12 -3.84
CA GLN A 294 -10.77 -1.50 -2.99
C GLN A 294 -11.73 -2.53 -2.40
N LEU A 295 -12.00 -3.61 -3.14
CA LEU A 295 -12.98 -4.62 -2.77
C LEU A 295 -12.39 -5.73 -1.88
N CYS A 296 -11.12 -6.07 -2.04
CA CYS A 296 -10.48 -7.10 -1.20
C CYS A 296 -9.88 -6.52 0.08
N ASP A 297 -9.85 -7.33 1.14
CA ASP A 297 -9.17 -6.97 2.39
C ASP A 297 -7.66 -6.98 2.22
N VAL A 298 -7.15 -7.95 1.46
CA VAL A 298 -5.74 -8.06 1.08
C VAL A 298 -5.67 -8.28 -0.42
N LEU A 299 -4.79 -7.54 -1.09
CA LEU A 299 -4.36 -7.84 -2.45
C LEU A 299 -2.84 -7.67 -2.52
N HIS A 300 -2.17 -8.78 -2.80
CA HIS A 300 -0.71 -8.85 -2.83
C HIS A 300 -0.24 -9.35 -4.18
N VAL A 301 0.67 -8.61 -4.80
CA VAL A 301 1.25 -8.91 -6.12
C VAL A 301 2.72 -9.24 -5.95
N TRP A 302 3.17 -10.39 -6.41
CA TRP A 302 4.59 -10.72 -6.46
C TRP A 302 4.94 -11.41 -7.77
N ARG A 303 6.23 -11.45 -8.08
CA ARG A 303 6.74 -12.12 -9.26
C ARG A 303 7.86 -13.08 -8.85
N ASP A 304 7.84 -14.27 -9.41
CA ASP A 304 8.92 -15.24 -9.28
C ASP A 304 9.40 -15.72 -10.66
N ARG A 305 10.17 -16.81 -10.70
CA ARG A 305 10.69 -17.38 -11.95
C ARG A 305 9.59 -18.00 -12.84
N SER A 306 8.43 -18.30 -12.29
CA SER A 306 7.29 -18.89 -13.00
C SER A 306 6.33 -17.83 -13.55
N GLY A 307 6.41 -16.59 -13.10
CA GLY A 307 5.60 -15.49 -13.62
C GLY A 307 5.06 -14.59 -12.52
N THR A 308 3.93 -13.95 -12.80
CA THR A 308 3.28 -13.00 -11.91
C THR A 308 2.17 -13.70 -11.13
N HIS A 309 2.09 -13.41 -9.84
CA HIS A 309 1.06 -13.91 -8.95
C HIS A 309 0.31 -12.75 -8.32
N VAL A 310 -1.00 -12.89 -8.21
CA VAL A 310 -1.86 -11.99 -7.46
C VAL A 310 -2.69 -12.81 -6.50
N ARG A 311 -2.48 -12.60 -5.20
CA ARG A 311 -3.30 -13.23 -4.15
C ARG A 311 -4.20 -12.20 -3.50
N MET A 312 -5.48 -12.51 -3.49
CA MET A 312 -6.52 -11.77 -2.81
C MET A 312 -7.03 -12.56 -1.61
N HIS A 313 -7.34 -11.85 -0.54
CA HIS A 313 -8.08 -12.38 0.60
C HIS A 313 -9.27 -11.47 0.87
N ALA A 314 -10.44 -12.08 1.04
CA ALA A 314 -11.66 -11.40 1.44
C ALA A 314 -12.21 -12.06 2.70
N VAL A 315 -12.59 -11.25 3.68
CA VAL A 315 -13.31 -11.65 4.90
C VAL A 315 -14.75 -11.11 4.84
N PRO A 316 -15.69 -11.66 5.63
CA PRO A 316 -17.10 -11.23 5.66
C PRO A 316 -17.30 -9.76 6.00
#